data_AF-A0A9Q4F251-F1
#
_entry.id   AF-A0A9Q4F251-F1
#
_cell.length_a   1.000
_cell.length_b   1.000
_cell.length_c   1.000
_cell.angle_alpha   90.00
_cell.angle_beta   90.00
_cell.angle_gamma   90.00
#
_symmetry.space_group_name_H-M   'P 1'
#
loop_
_entity.id
_entity.type
_entity.pdbx_description
1 polymer ?
#
loop_
_entity_poly.entity_id
_entity_poly.type
_entity_poly.pdbx_seq_one_letter_code
_entity_poly.pdbx_strand_id
1 'polypeptide(L)' 'MSKLIEELVGRDCKISSEKGINFAGKTEFECHVMDCDEEWLKISLKDKKNQEIVKMIRVEDVDEIEVKVDQSL' A
#
# COMPACT_ATOMS: atom_id res chain seq x y z
N MET A 1 15.46 -0.71 -8.73
CA MET A 1 14.67 -0.31 -7.55
C MET A 1 14.26 1.17 -7.70
N SER A 2 12.97 1.48 -7.63
CA SER A 2 12.49 2.87 -7.76
C SER A 2 12.60 3.58 -6.40
N LYS A 3 13.45 4.61 -6.32
CA LYS A 3 13.67 5.38 -5.08
C LYS A 3 12.38 5.91 -4.46
N LEU A 4 11.36 6.19 -5.28
CA LEU A 4 10.08 6.70 -4.82
C LEU A 4 9.31 5.68 -3.96
N ILE A 5 9.44 4.38 -4.26
CA ILE A 5 8.73 3.33 -3.51
C ILE A 5 9.47 3.01 -2.21
N GLU A 6 10.80 2.98 -2.26
CA GLU A 6 11.64 2.78 -1.06
C GLU A 6 11.35 3.84 0.02
N GLU A 7 11.09 5.09 -0.39
CA GLU A 7 10.74 6.18 0.54
C GLU A 7 9.39 5.98 1.27
N LEU A 8 8.55 5.06 0.79
CA LEU A 8 7.25 4.75 1.39
C LEU A 8 7.34 3.76 2.54
N VAL A 9 8.43 2.99 2.65
CA VAL A 9 8.61 2.00 3.72
C VAL A 9 8.49 2.68 5.08
N GLY A 10 7.60 2.15 5.92
CA GLY A 10 7.27 2.70 7.24
C GLY A 10 6.20 3.79 7.22
N ARG A 11 5.54 4.07 6.09
CA ARG A 11 4.48 5.09 5.98
C ARG A 11 3.10 4.46 5.80
N ASP A 12 2.11 5.13 6.36
CA ASP A 12 0.70 4.88 6.05
C ASP A 12 0.34 5.57 4.73
N CYS A 13 -0.20 4.79 3.80
CA CYS A 13 -0.53 5.20 2.45
C CYS A 13 -1.92 4.70 2.06
N LYS A 14 -2.53 5.37 1.08
CA LYS A 14 -3.68 4.85 0.36
C LYS A 14 -3.21 4.38 -1.00
N ILE A 15 -3.48 3.12 -1.33
CA ILE A 15 -3.09 2.50 -2.60
C ILE A 15 -4.34 2.21 -3.42
N SER A 16 -4.27 2.54 -4.71
CA SER A 16 -5.27 2.21 -5.72
C SER A 16 -4.72 1.16 -6.68
N SER A 17 -5.50 0.11 -6.95
CA SER A 17 -5.14 -1.01 -7.80
C SER A 17 -6.39 -1.66 -8.39
N GLU A 18 -6.57 -1.56 -9.71
CA GLU A 18 -7.67 -2.21 -10.44
C GLU A 18 -7.41 -3.70 -10.66
N LYS A 19 -6.13 -4.11 -10.75
CA LYS A 19 -5.71 -5.47 -11.10
C LYS A 19 -5.09 -6.26 -9.95
N GLY A 20 -4.41 -5.58 -9.04
CA GLY A 20 -3.53 -6.20 -8.04
C GLY A 20 -4.24 -6.62 -6.77
N ILE A 21 -5.30 -5.93 -6.35
CA ILE A 21 -6.02 -6.28 -5.11
C ILE A 21 -7.50 -5.95 -5.19
N ASN A 22 -8.33 -6.98 -5.36
CA ASN A 22 -9.76 -6.86 -5.13
C ASN A 22 -10.05 -7.06 -3.62
N PHE A 23 -9.79 -6.02 -2.80
CA PHE A 23 -10.04 -6.12 -1.35
C PHE A 23 -11.52 -5.81 -1.07
N ALA A 24 -12.31 -6.86 -0.88
CA ALA A 24 -13.73 -6.74 -0.56
C ALA A 24 -14.53 -5.90 -1.58
N GLY A 25 -14.15 -5.94 -2.86
CA GLY A 25 -14.81 -5.20 -3.95
C GLY A 25 -14.39 -3.74 -4.06
N LYS A 26 -13.33 -3.32 -3.35
CA LYS A 26 -12.74 -1.99 -3.47
C LYS A 26 -11.41 -2.09 -4.22
N THR A 27 -11.20 -1.13 -5.11
CA THR A 27 -9.94 -0.89 -5.83
C THR A 27 -8.98 -0.01 -5.03
N GLU A 28 -9.45 0.60 -3.93
CA GLU A 28 -8.65 1.48 -3.08
C GLU A 28 -8.68 1.01 -1.62
N PHE A 29 -7.53 1.09 -0.94
CA PHE A 29 -7.40 0.71 0.47
C PHE A 29 -6.31 1.49 1.18
N GLU A 30 -6.54 1.77 2.46
CA GLU A 30 -5.52 2.31 3.37
C GLU A 30 -4.66 1.15 3.91
N CYS A 31 -3.34 1.35 3.93
CA CYS A 31 -2.39 0.36 4.37
C CYS A 31 -1.10 0.99 4.90
N HIS A 32 -0.33 0.20 5.63
CA HIS A 32 1.02 0.52 6.06
C HIS A 32 2.03 -0.21 5.19
N VAL A 33 2.98 0.50 4.59
CA VAL A 33 4.03 -0.14 3.78
C VAL A 33 5.10 -0.68 4.71
N MET A 34 5.25 -2.00 4.74
CA MET A 34 6.20 -2.69 5.62
C MET A 34 7.58 -2.87 4.97
N ASP A 35 7.58 -3.14 3.66
CA ASP A 35 8.80 -3.43 2.90
C ASP A 35 8.50 -3.33 1.39
N CYS A 36 9.54 -3.21 0.57
CA CYS A 36 9.42 -3.25 -0.87
C CYS A 36 10.69 -3.79 -1.54
N ASP A 37 10.50 -4.46 -2.68
CA ASP A 37 11.57 -4.76 -3.61
C ASP A 37 11.21 -4.25 -5.03
N GLU A 38 11.89 -4.76 -6.06
CA GLU A 38 11.64 -4.33 -7.45
C GLU A 38 10.30 -4.81 -8.02
N GLU A 39 9.75 -5.89 -7.49
CA GLU A 39 8.54 -6.54 -7.98
C GLU A 39 7.36 -6.41 -7.02
N TRP A 40 7.62 -6.34 -5.71
CA TRP A 40 6.62 -6.46 -4.66
C TRP A 40 6.64 -5.30 -3.66
N LEU A 41 5.44 -4.85 -3.27
CA LEU A 41 5.19 -4.11 -2.05
C LEU A 41 4.60 -5.06 -1.01
N LYS A 42 5.19 -5.08 0.18
CA LYS A 42 4.63 -5.72 1.36
C LYS A 42 3.89 -4.69 2.19
N ILE A 43 2.60 -4.91 2.41
CA ILE A 43 1.73 -3.98 3.13
C ILE A 43 1.00 -4.70 4.27
N SER A 44 0.67 -3.96 5.33
CA SER A 44 -0.34 -4.39 6.30
C SER A 44 -1.58 -3.50 6.24
N LEU A 45 -2.74 -4.10 6.48
CA LEU A 45 -4.02 -3.41 6.51
C LEU A 45 -4.95 -4.12 7.50
N LYS A 46 -6.03 -3.45 7.89
CA LYS A 46 -7.04 -4.05 8.75
C LYS A 46 -8.20 -4.58 7.93
N ASP A 47 -8.63 -5.80 8.25
CA ASP A 47 -9.83 -6.37 7.66
C ASP A 47 -11.12 -5.80 8.27
N LYS A 48 -12.27 -6.25 7.78
CA LYS A 48 -13.59 -5.83 8.31
C LYS A 48 -13.82 -6.21 9.78
N LYS A 49 -13.02 -7.12 10.34
CA LYS A 49 -13.04 -7.55 11.74
C LYS A 49 -11.96 -6.85 12.57
N ASN A 50 -11.31 -5.82 12.02
CA ASN A 50 -10.23 -5.06 12.65
C ASN A 50 -9.00 -5.93 12.98
N GLN A 51 -8.81 -7.05 12.28
CA GLN A 51 -7.64 -7.90 12.37
C GLN A 51 -6.59 -7.40 11.38
N GLU A 52 -5.34 -7.32 11.83
CA GLU A 52 -4.23 -7.00 10.95
C GLU A 52 -3.95 -8.18 10.00
N ILE A 53 -3.89 -7.87 8.71
CA ILE A 53 -3.53 -8.80 7.65
C ILE A 53 -2.35 -8.23 6.88
N VAL A 54 -1.43 -9.11 6.48
CA VAL A 54 -0.28 -8.76 5.65
C VAL A 54 -0.53 -9.26 4.24
N LYS A 55 -0.27 -8.42 3.24
CA LYS A 55 -0.39 -8.76 1.82
C LYS A 55 0.85 -8.33 1.04
N MET A 56 1.09 -9.03 -0.06
CA MET A 56 2.09 -8.66 -1.05
C MET A 56 1.39 -8.34 -2.37
N ILE A 57 1.79 -7.24 -2.99
CA ILE A 57 1.12 -6.65 -4.15
C ILE A 57 2.22 -6.36 -5.16
N ARG A 58 1.99 -6.61 -6.45
CA ARG A 58 3.03 -6.29 -7.42
C ARG A 58 3.09 -4.80 -7.67
N VAL A 59 4.30 -4.28 -7.81
CA VAL A 59 4.53 -2.88 -8.17
C VAL A 59 3.84 -2.52 -9.50
N GLU A 60 3.83 -3.45 -10.47
CA GLU A 60 3.19 -3.25 -11.79
C GLU A 60 1.65 -3.15 -11.71
N ASP A 61 1.05 -3.64 -10.64
CA ASP A 61 -0.40 -3.63 -10.45
C ASP A 61 -0.86 -2.41 -9.62
N VAL A 62 0.05 -1.56 -9.18
CA VAL A 62 -0.27 -0.33 -8.45
C VAL A 62 -0.52 0.79 -9.45
N ASP A 63 -1.74 1.32 -9.45
CA ASP A 63 -2.12 2.44 -10.31
C ASP A 63 -1.76 3.78 -9.67
N GLU A 64 -1.95 3.92 -8.36
CA GLU A 64 -1.69 5.15 -7.62
C GLU A 64 -1.32 4.88 -6.15
N ILE A 65 -0.45 5.74 -5.59
CA ILE A 65 -0.14 5.78 -4.17
C ILE A 65 -0.31 7.22 -3.67
N GLU A 66 -1.20 7.41 -2.70
CA GLU A 66 -1.41 8.68 -2.00
C GLU A 66 -0.82 8.59 -0.59
N VAL A 67 0.03 9.57 -0.24
CA VAL A 67 0.64 9.69 1.09
C VAL A 67 0.15 10.98 1.73
N LYS A 68 -0.38 10.90 2.95
CA LYS A 68 -0.74 12.10 3.71
C LYS A 68 0.54 12.76 4.20
N VAL A 69 0.76 14.00 3.76
CA VAL A 69 1.84 14.82 4.30
C VAL A 69 1.31 15.46 5.58
N ASP A 70 1.81 15.02 6.74
CA ASP A 70 1.52 15.69 7.99
C ASP A 70 2.07 17.13 7.91
N GLN A 71 1.16 18.10 7.78
CA GLN A 71 1.47 19.51 7.91
C GLN A 71 1.68 19.85 9.38
N SER A 72 2.77 19.35 9.96
CA SER A 72 3.29 19.91 11.20
C SER A 72 4.11 21.13 10.82
N LEU A 73 3.51 22.32 10.99
CA LEU A 73 4.12 23.65 10.85
C LEU A 73 5.40 23.80 11.70
#